data_AF-A0A835YWL2-F1
#
_entry.id   AF-A0A835YWL2-F1
#
_cell.length_a   1.000
_cell.length_b   1.000
_cell.length_c   1.000
_cell.angle_alpha   90.00
_cell.angle_beta   90.00
_cell.angle_gamma   90.00
#
_symmetry.space_group_name_H-M   'P 1'
#
loop_
_entity.id
_entity.type
_entity.pdbx_description
1 polymer ?
#
loop_
_entity_poly.entity_id
_entity_poly.type
_entity_poly.pdbx_seq_one_letter_code
_entity_poly.pdbx_strand_id
1 'polypeptide(L)' 'MAKDTKAAPKKAGKGKGGKKLSAYTTFMKTELAKLKTEKPDLPQSEKFKLVASRWKTSKENPKNA' A
#
# COMPACT_ATOMS: atom_id res chain seq x y z
N MET A 1 26.16 22.27 -8.11
CA MET A 1 26.36 21.11 -9.02
C MET A 1 25.96 19.86 -8.25
N ALA A 2 25.07 18.96 -8.67
CA ALA A 2 24.19 18.89 -9.82
C ALA A 2 22.93 18.13 -9.37
N LYS A 3 21.76 18.60 -9.79
CA LYS A 3 20.52 17.80 -9.84
C LYS A 3 20.70 16.82 -10.99
N ASP A 4 20.56 15.52 -10.76
CA ASP A 4 20.21 14.62 -11.84
C ASP A 4 19.43 13.40 -11.38
N THR A 5 18.48 13.03 -12.22
CA THR A 5 17.31 12.20 -11.99
C THR A 5 17.59 10.82 -12.57
N LYS A 6 17.19 9.72 -11.91
CA LYS A 6 17.10 8.43 -12.61
C LYS A 6 15.93 7.56 -12.16
N ALA A 7 14.81 7.81 -12.85
CA ALA A 7 13.86 6.85 -13.38
C ALA A 7 13.56 5.58 -12.55
N ALA A 8 12.36 5.55 -12.00
CA ALA A 8 11.64 4.32 -11.77
C ALA A 8 11.42 3.58 -13.10
N PRO A 9 11.79 2.30 -13.23
CA PRO A 9 11.03 1.40 -14.06
C PRO A 9 9.97 0.78 -13.13
N LYS A 10 8.76 1.33 -13.14
CA LYS A 10 7.57 0.53 -12.78
C LYS A 10 7.40 -0.52 -13.89
N LYS A 11 8.24 -1.56 -13.86
CA LYS A 11 7.98 -2.80 -14.59
C LYS A 11 6.77 -3.43 -13.92
N ALA A 12 5.62 -3.20 -14.53
CA ALA A 12 4.48 -4.10 -14.47
C ALA A 12 4.96 -5.48 -14.94
N GLY A 13 5.54 -6.25 -14.04
CA GLY A 13 5.78 -7.67 -14.23
C GLY A 13 4.43 -8.38 -14.21
N LYS A 14 3.77 -8.44 -15.37
CA LYS A 14 2.69 -9.38 -15.63
C LYS A 14 3.30 -10.78 -15.74
N GLY A 15 3.76 -11.30 -14.61
CA GLY A 15 4.24 -12.67 -14.45
C GLY A 15 3.05 -13.60 -14.30
N LYS A 16 2.80 -14.40 -15.33
CA LYS A 16 1.88 -15.55 -15.29
C LYS A 16 2.24 -16.41 -14.06
N GLY A 17 1.26 -16.69 -13.19
CA GLY A 17 1.43 -17.52 -11.99
C GLY A 17 1.49 -16.77 -10.65
N GLY A 18 1.27 -15.46 -10.62
CA GLY A 18 1.23 -14.70 -9.37
C GLY A 18 -0.02 -15.01 -8.55
N LYS A 19 0.16 -15.62 -7.38
CA LYS A 19 -0.86 -15.76 -6.32
C LYS A 19 -1.68 -14.47 -6.29
N LYS A 20 -3.02 -14.56 -6.48
CA LYS A 20 -3.93 -13.40 -6.36
C LYS A 20 -3.50 -12.63 -5.11
N LEU A 21 -2.98 -11.41 -5.28
CA LEU A 21 -2.59 -10.59 -4.15
C LEU A 21 -3.79 -10.55 -3.22
N SER A 22 -3.62 -11.07 -2.00
CA SER A 22 -4.71 -11.12 -1.02
C SER A 22 -5.32 -9.73 -0.92
N ALA A 23 -6.65 -9.64 -0.81
CA ALA A 23 -7.37 -8.37 -0.69
C ALA A 23 -6.73 -7.47 0.40
N TYR A 24 -6.21 -8.11 1.46
CA TYR A 24 -5.42 -7.45 2.50
C TYR A 24 -4.17 -6.74 1.99
N THR A 25 -3.35 -7.43 1.20
CA THR A 25 -2.09 -6.88 0.68
C THR A 25 -2.33 -5.72 -0.29
N THR A 26 -3.38 -5.82 -1.11
CA THR A 26 -3.79 -4.73 -1.99
C THR A 26 -4.24 -3.52 -1.17
N PHE A 27 -5.17 -3.72 -0.23
CA PHE A 27 -5.66 -2.67 0.66
C PHE A 27 -4.55 -2.00 1.46
N MET A 28 -3.64 -2.78 2.03
CA MET A 28 -2.52 -2.24 2.80
C MET A 28 -1.66 -1.29 1.96
N LYS A 29 -1.36 -1.66 0.71
CA LYS A 29 -0.55 -0.83 -0.19
C LYS A 29 -1.29 0.46 -0.60
N THR A 30 -2.57 0.38 -0.95
CA THR A 30 -3.36 1.55 -1.33
C THR A 30 -3.55 2.51 -0.17
N GLU A 31 -3.92 2.04 1.02
CA GLU A 31 -4.12 2.90 2.17
C GLU A 31 -2.81 3.49 2.70
N LEU A 32 -1.70 2.74 2.70
CA LEU A 32 -0.39 3.31 3.03
C LEU A 32 0.02 4.39 2.04
N ALA A 33 -0.25 4.22 0.75
CA ALA A 33 0.03 5.25 -0.25
C ALA A 33 -0.77 6.52 0.01
N LYS A 34 -2.06 6.41 0.36
CA LYS A 34 -2.90 7.56 0.76
C LYS A 34 -2.37 8.24 2.02
N LEU A 35 -2.07 7.48 3.07
CA LEU A 35 -1.53 8.04 4.33
C LEU A 35 -0.17 8.70 4.18
N LYS A 36 0.66 8.25 3.23
CA LYS A 36 1.92 8.92 2.91
C LYS A 36 1.69 10.31 2.30
N THR A 37 0.62 10.49 1.53
CA THR A 37 0.25 11.77 0.93
C THR A 37 -0.54 12.65 1.91
N GLU A 38 -1.50 12.09 2.64
CA GLU A 38 -2.32 12.84 3.60
C GLU A 38 -1.57 13.21 4.88
N LYS A 39 -0.74 12.29 5.39
CA LYS A 39 -0.03 12.46 6.66
C LYS A 39 1.44 12.09 6.52
N PRO A 40 2.22 12.81 5.70
CA PRO A 40 3.65 12.54 5.55
C PRO A 40 4.40 12.57 6.89
N ASP A 41 3.95 13.42 7.83
CA ASP A 41 4.51 13.63 9.17
C ASP A 41 4.46 12.40 10.09
N LEU A 42 3.44 11.54 9.95
CA LEU A 42 3.32 10.35 10.80
C LEU A 42 4.41 9.31 10.47
N PRO A 43 5.02 8.66 11.47
CA PRO A 43 5.95 7.58 11.22
C PRO A 43 5.26 6.39 10.54
N GLN A 44 6.01 5.64 9.72
CA GLN A 44 5.42 4.56 8.92
C GLN A 44 4.78 3.46 9.78
N SER A 45 5.28 3.24 10.99
CA SER A 45 4.70 2.34 11.99
C SER A 45 3.29 2.76 12.40
N GLU A 46 3.06 4.04 12.68
CA GLU A 46 1.73 4.60 13.02
C GLU A 46 0.77 4.50 11.83
N LYS A 47 1.25 4.82 10.62
CA LYS A 47 0.47 4.64 9.39
C LYS A 47 0.04 3.19 9.23
N PHE A 48 0.95 2.24 9.46
CA PHE A 48 0.66 0.80 9.33
C PHE A 48 -0.39 0.33 10.34
N LYS A 49 -0.31 0.77 11.60
CA LYS A 49 -1.33 0.49 12.62
C LYS A 49 -2.69 1.04 12.23
N LEU A 50 -2.75 2.28 11.73
CA LEU A 50 -3.97 2.91 11.24
C LEU A 50 -4.59 2.12 10.09
N VAL A 51 -3.79 1.73 9.08
CA VAL A 51 -4.29 0.92 7.96
C VAL A 51 -4.74 -0.46 8.43
N ALA A 52 -4.01 -1.11 9.34
CA ALA A 52 -4.40 -2.41 9.88
C ALA A 52 -5.73 -2.32 10.66
N SER A 53 -5.94 -1.24 11.41
CA SER A 53 -7.22 -0.97 12.09
C SER A 53 -8.36 -0.73 11.09
N ARG A 54 -8.13 0.08 10.05
CA ARG A 54 -9.08 0.28 8.95
C ARG A 54 -9.38 -1.01 8.19
N TRP A 55 -8.41 -1.90 8.03
CA TRP A 55 -8.64 -3.20 7.38
C TRP A 55 -9.58 -4.10 8.20
N LYS A 56 -9.43 -4.12 9.53
CA LYS A 56 -10.31 -4.87 10.43
C LYS A 56 -11.77 -4.42 10.35
N THR A 57 -12.05 -3.19 9.92
CA THR A 57 -13.40 -2.66 9.75
C THR A 57 -13.84 -2.55 8.28
N SER A 58 -12.95 -2.87 7.34
CA SER A 58 -13.24 -2.76 5.91
C SER A 58 -14.14 -3.89 5.42
N LYS A 59 -15.10 -3.57 4.55
CA LYS A 59 -15.94 -4.55 3.83
C LYS A 59 -15.16 -5.41 2.84
N GLU A 60 -13.99 -4.92 2.42
CA GLU A 60 -13.05 -5.64 1.53
C GLU A 60 -12.36 -6.80 2.25
N ASN A 61 -12.45 -6.86 3.58
CA ASN A 61 -11.93 -7.96 4.36
C ASN A 61 -12.90 -9.14 4.26
N PRO A 62 -12.51 -10.28 3.66
CA PRO A 62 -13.37 -11.46 3.55
C PRO A 62 -13.76 -12.05 4.92
N LYS A 63 -13.16 -11.58 6.01
CA LYS A 63 -13.52 -11.93 7.40
C LYS A 63 -14.67 -11.09 7.96
N ASN A 64 -15.03 -9.97 7.31
CA ASN A 64 -16.19 -9.13 7.61
C ASN A 64 -17.31 -9.27 6.56
N ALA A 65 -17.12 -10.15 5.57
CA ALA A 65 -18.09 -10.47 4.53
C ALA A 65 -19.08 -11.54 5.01
#